data_AF-A0A7V8XRI6-F1
#
_entry.id   AF-A0A7V8XRI6-F1
#
_cell.length_a   1.000
_cell.length_b   1.000
_cell.length_c   1.000
_cell.angle_alpha   90.00
_cell.angle_beta   90.00
_cell.angle_gamma   90.00
#
_symmetry.space_group_name_H-M   'P 1'
#
loop_
_entity.id
_entity.type
_entity.pdbx_description
1 polymer ?
#
loop_
_entity_poly.entity_id
_entity_poly.type
_entity_poly.pdbx_seq_one_letter_code
_entity_poly.pdbx_strand_id
1 'polypeptide(L)'
;GDAVAVGILRAAANELESSAMSVARRLDLVGGEFPFILAGGIFKAVPWLNGELSRRLPLVAPGSTVRLLDGEPASGAVHLALQEARGGARVPRYRMN
;
A
#
# COMPACT_ATOMS: atom_id res chain seq x y z
N GLY A 1 9.90 -3.40 -27.09
CA GLY A 1 9.45 -3.72 -25.73
C GLY A 1 8.62 -4.98 -25.81
N ASP A 2 8.75 -5.86 -24.82
CA ASP A 2 7.97 -7.10 -24.73
C ASP A 2 6.49 -6.76 -24.44
N ALA A 3 5.61 -7.07 -25.40
CA ALA A 3 4.19 -6.77 -25.32
C ALA A 3 3.49 -7.55 -24.19
N VAL A 4 3.95 -8.77 -23.89
CA VAL A 4 3.40 -9.60 -22.81
C VAL A 4 3.73 -8.96 -21.46
N ALA A 5 4.99 -8.57 -21.26
CA ALA A 5 5.42 -7.91 -20.04
C ALA A 5 4.64 -6.61 -19.78
N VAL A 6 4.42 -5.80 -20.82
CA VAL A 6 3.59 -4.58 -20.73
C VAL A 6 2.15 -4.93 -20.35
N GLY A 7 1.59 -5.99 -20.93
CA GLY A 7 0.25 -6.48 -20.60
C GLY A 7 0.11 -6.85 -19.12
N ILE A 8 1.08 -7.58 -18.58
CA ILE A 8 1.12 -7.98 -17.16
C ILE A 8 1.16 -6.75 -16.25
N LEU A 9 2.02 -5.77 -16.55
CA LEU A 9 2.11 -4.56 -15.72
C LEU A 9 0.82 -3.72 -15.74
N ARG A 10 0.15 -3.63 -16.90
CA ARG A 10 -1.15 -2.96 -17.00
C ARG A 10 -2.25 -3.69 -16.22
N ALA A 11 -2.27 -5.02 -16.28
CA ALA A 11 -3.20 -5.83 -15.50
C ALA A 11 -2.98 -5.61 -13.99
N ALA A 12 -1.73 -5.67 -13.53
CA ALA A 12 -1.37 -5.41 -12.14
C ALA A 12 -1.83 -4.01 -11.67
N ALA A 13 -1.62 -2.97 -12.49
CA ALA A 13 -2.09 -1.62 -12.17
C ALA A 13 -3.64 -1.56 -12.02
N ASN A 14 -4.38 -2.25 -12.89
CA ASN A 14 -5.84 -2.31 -12.83
C ASN A 14 -6.33 -3.04 -11.58
N GLU A 15 -5.72 -4.18 -11.25
CA GLU A 15 -6.09 -4.97 -10.07
C GLU A 15 -5.80 -4.24 -8.77
N LEU A 16 -4.65 -3.54 -8.69
CA LEU A 16 -4.28 -2.74 -7.53
C LEU A 16 -5.22 -1.56 -7.34
N GLU A 17 -5.57 -0.82 -8.40
CA GLU A 17 -6.55 0.27 -8.32
C GLU A 17 -7.92 -0.24 -7.84
N SER A 18 -8.42 -1.32 -8.46
CA SER A 18 -9.71 -1.90 -8.09
C SER A 18 -9.75 -2.34 -6.62
N SER A 19 -8.69 -3.01 -6.17
CA SER A 19 -8.55 -3.47 -4.79
C SER A 19 -8.48 -2.29 -3.81
N ALA A 20 -7.67 -1.27 -4.13
CA ALA A 20 -7.55 -0.07 -3.32
C ALA A 20 -8.89 0.68 -3.18
N MET A 21 -9.63 0.83 -4.29
CA MET A 21 -10.95 1.46 -4.27
C MET A 21 -12.00 0.65 -3.51
N SER A 22 -11.94 -0.68 -3.59
CA SER A 22 -12.83 -1.54 -2.81
C SER A 22 -12.65 -1.33 -1.32
N VAL A 23 -11.40 -1.25 -0.84
CA VAL A 23 -11.09 -0.96 0.57
C VAL A 23 -11.49 0.47 0.95
N ALA A 24 -11.12 1.47 0.15
CA ALA A 24 -11.45 2.86 0.42
C ALA A 24 -12.95 3.10 0.57
N ARG A 25 -13.78 2.47 -0.27
CA ARG A 25 -15.24 2.53 -0.16
C ARG A 25 -15.77 1.84 1.09
N ARG A 26 -15.26 0.64 1.41
CA ARG A 26 -15.70 -0.12 2.60
C ARG A 26 -15.35 0.58 3.92
N LEU A 27 -14.31 1.39 3.91
CA LEU A 27 -13.90 2.21 5.05
C LEU A 27 -14.48 3.63 5.02
N ASP A 28 -15.36 3.94 4.05
CA ASP A 28 -15.98 5.26 3.88
C ASP A 28 -14.98 6.42 3.78
N LEU A 29 -13.83 6.17 3.11
CA LEU A 29 -12.77 7.17 2.94
C LEU A 29 -12.96 8.05 1.70
N VAL A 30 -13.75 7.58 0.73
CA VAL A 30 -13.94 8.28 -0.55
C VAL A 30 -14.68 9.59 -0.32
N GLY A 31 -14.11 10.69 -0.82
CA GLY A 31 -14.63 12.05 -0.60
C GLY A 31 -13.99 12.78 0.58
N GLY A 32 -13.17 12.09 1.38
CA GLY A 32 -12.30 12.68 2.39
C GLY A 32 -10.84 12.79 1.94
N GLU A 33 -10.03 13.44 2.78
CA GLU A 33 -8.58 13.50 2.60
C GLU A 33 -7.91 12.29 3.25
N PHE A 34 -7.20 11.49 2.44
CA PHE A 34 -6.43 10.35 2.95
C PHE A 34 -5.30 9.95 2.00
N PRO A 35 -4.22 9.32 2.49
CA PRO A 35 -3.17 8.80 1.64
C PRO A 35 -3.39 7.33 1.24
N PHE A 36 -3.19 7.02 -0.03
CA PHE A 36 -2.80 5.68 -0.47
C PHE A 36 -1.29 5.52 -0.30
N ILE A 37 -0.87 4.56 0.53
CA ILE A 37 0.53 4.22 0.72
C ILE A 37 0.91 3.03 -0.16
N LEU A 38 1.79 3.26 -1.12
CA LEU A 38 2.35 2.21 -1.96
C LEU A 38 3.49 1.53 -1.21
N ALA A 39 3.20 0.36 -0.64
CA ALA A 39 4.14 -0.44 0.12
C ALA A 39 4.54 -1.72 -0.65
N GLY A 40 5.77 -2.17 -0.46
CA GLY A 40 6.31 -3.38 -1.08
C GLY A 40 7.41 -3.11 -2.11
N GLY A 41 8.32 -4.07 -2.26
CA GLY A 41 9.51 -3.93 -3.11
C GLY A 41 9.21 -3.70 -4.60
N ILE A 42 8.04 -4.12 -5.07
CA ILE A 42 7.64 -3.99 -6.48
C ILE A 42 7.62 -2.53 -6.96
N PHE A 43 7.24 -1.58 -6.11
CA PHE A 43 7.19 -0.16 -6.48
C PHE A 43 8.58 0.49 -6.59
N LYS A 44 9.60 -0.11 -5.94
CA LYS A 44 11.01 0.26 -6.14
C LYS A 44 11.58 -0.41 -7.40
N ALA A 45 11.24 -1.68 -7.63
CA ALA A 45 11.71 -2.44 -8.78
C ALA A 45 11.08 -1.99 -10.12
N VAL A 46 9.84 -1.51 -10.09
CA VAL A 46 9.08 -1.09 -11.27
C VAL A 46 8.54 0.33 -11.07
N PRO A 47 9.38 1.37 -11.30
CA PRO A 47 8.98 2.77 -11.10
C PRO A 47 7.77 3.19 -11.94
N TRP A 48 7.58 2.57 -13.11
CA TRP A 48 6.40 2.80 -13.96
C TRP A 48 5.10 2.50 -13.23
N LEU A 49 5.04 1.43 -12.44
CA LEU A 49 3.84 1.04 -11.71
C LEU A 49 3.49 2.06 -10.61
N ASN A 50 4.51 2.59 -9.92
CA ASN A 50 4.35 3.70 -8.98
C ASN A 50 3.73 4.91 -9.68
N GLY A 51 4.34 5.39 -10.77
CA GLY A 51 3.84 6.55 -11.51
C GLY A 51 2.42 6.35 -12.05
N GLU A 52 2.10 5.15 -12.52
CA GLU A 52 0.76 4.84 -13.05
C GLU A 52 -0.31 4.88 -11.95
N LEU A 53 -0.05 4.32 -10.76
CA LEU A 53 -0.98 4.41 -9.63
C LEU A 53 -1.08 5.82 -9.04
N SER A 54 0.04 6.55 -8.96
CA SER A 54 0.05 7.96 -8.53
C SER A 54 -0.83 8.84 -9.41
N ARG A 55 -0.90 8.55 -10.71
CA ARG A 55 -1.75 9.27 -11.65
C ARG A 55 -3.23 8.88 -11.55
N ARG A 56 -3.52 7.59 -11.31
CA ARG A 56 -4.88 7.04 -11.44
C ARG A 56 -5.71 7.15 -10.17
N LEU A 57 -5.13 6.84 -9.01
CA LEU A 57 -5.87 6.76 -7.75
C LEU A 57 -6.56 8.08 -7.35
N PRO A 58 -5.93 9.27 -7.48
CA PRO A 58 -6.60 10.53 -7.15
C PRO A 58 -7.79 10.86 -8.06
N LEU A 59 -7.83 10.31 -9.28
CA LEU A 59 -8.95 10.51 -10.21
C LEU A 59 -10.19 9.72 -9.78
N VAL A 60 -9.99 8.52 -9.23
CA VAL A 60 -11.08 7.63 -8.79
C VAL A 60 -11.46 7.82 -7.32
N ALA A 61 -10.58 8.42 -6.52
CA ALA A 61 -10.85 8.88 -5.17
C ALA A 61 -10.37 10.34 -5.00
N PRO A 62 -11.19 11.33 -5.40
CA PRO A 62 -10.87 12.74 -5.22
C PRO A 62 -10.58 13.08 -3.74
N GLY A 63 -9.59 13.94 -3.51
CA GLY A 63 -9.10 14.28 -2.16
C GLY A 63 -8.03 13.34 -1.61
N SER A 64 -7.85 12.16 -2.23
CA SER A 64 -6.75 11.27 -1.85
C SER A 64 -5.40 11.74 -2.39
N THR A 65 -4.33 11.35 -1.69
CA THR A 65 -2.94 11.49 -2.14
C THR A 65 -2.31 10.11 -2.34
N VAL A 66 -1.24 10.02 -3.11
CA VAL A 66 -0.48 8.77 -3.27
C VAL A 66 0.95 8.99 -2.84
N ARG A 67 1.46 8.14 -1.95
CA ARG A 67 2.84 8.20 -1.44
C ARG A 67 3.49 6.84 -1.47
N LEU A 68 4.75 6.78 -1.87
CA LEU A 68 5.59 5.60 -1.66
C LEU A 68 5.96 5.51 -0.18
N LEU A 69 5.93 4.30 0.38
CA LEU A 69 6.45 4.06 1.73
C LEU A 69 7.97 4.34 1.75
N ASP A 70 8.38 5.30 2.58
CA ASP A 70 9.77 5.74 2.78
C ASP A 70 10.44 5.09 4.00
N GLY A 71 9.66 4.50 4.91
CA GLY A 71 10.14 3.76 6.07
C GLY A 71 10.51 2.29 5.79
N GLU A 72 11.50 1.79 6.53
CA GLU A 72 11.88 0.37 6.52
C GLU A 72 10.84 -0.49 7.25
N PRO A 73 10.25 -1.54 6.63
CA PRO A 73 9.27 -2.41 7.28
C PRO A 73 9.74 -3.01 8.61
N ALA A 74 11.03 -3.37 8.71
CA ALA A 74 11.61 -3.91 9.95
C ALA A 74 11.49 -2.92 11.13
N SER A 75 11.49 -1.61 10.87
CA SER A 75 11.30 -0.60 11.92
C SER A 75 9.96 -0.75 12.63
N GLY A 76 8.88 -1.12 11.92
CA GLY A 76 7.58 -1.36 12.52
C GLY A 76 7.60 -2.51 13.52
N ALA A 77 8.29 -3.60 13.18
CA ALA A 77 8.45 -4.74 14.08
C ALA A 77 9.24 -4.37 15.35
N VAL A 78 10.31 -3.58 15.20
CA VAL A 78 11.09 -3.08 16.35
C VAL A 78 10.23 -2.18 17.25
N HIS A 79 9.43 -1.28 16.67
CA HIS A 79 8.54 -0.42 17.45
C HIS A 79 7.50 -1.24 18.23
N LEU A 80 6.91 -2.27 17.61
CA LEU A 80 5.96 -3.16 18.29
C LEU A 80 6.63 -3.91 19.46
N ALA A 81 7.84 -4.43 19.26
CA ALA A 81 8.59 -5.12 20.33
C ALA A 81 8.95 -4.19 21.50
N LEU A 82 9.36 -2.95 21.20
CA LEU A 82 9.63 -1.93 22.22
C LEU A 82 8.37 -1.53 22.98
N GLN A 83 7.22 -1.39 22.30
CA GLN A 83 5.95 -1.12 22.95
C GLN A 83 5.52 -2.26 23.86
N GLU A 84 5.71 -3.52 23.46
CA GLU A 84 5.43 -4.68 24.31
C GLU A 84 6.33 -4.71 25.55
N ALA A 85 7.65 -4.55 25.36
CA ALA A 85 8.61 -4.55 26.46
C ALA A 85 8.36 -3.42 27.48
N ARG A 86 7.77 -2.31 27.03
CA ARG A 86 7.39 -1.16 27.88
C ARG A 86 5.97 -1.24 28.42
N GLY A 87 5.22 -2.30 28.11
CA GLY A 87 3.82 -2.48 28.53
C GLY A 87 2.80 -1.58 27.81
N GLY A 88 3.20 -0.91 26.73
CA GLY A 88 2.33 -0.03 25.93
C GLY A 88 1.53 -0.74 24.82
N ALA A 89 1.87 -1.98 24.51
CA ALA A 89 1.11 -2.84 23.60
C ALA A 89 1.19 -4.30 24.05
N ARG A 90 0.25 -5.13 23.59
CA ARG A 90 0.31 -6.60 23.72
C ARG A 90 0.35 -7.20 22.33
N VAL A 91 1.48 -7.77 21.95
CA VAL A 91 1.62 -8.45 20.65
C VAL A 91 0.90 -9.81 20.72
N PRO A 92 0.14 -10.22 19.69
CA PRO A 92 -0.53 -11.51 19.68
C PRO A 92 0.49 -12.68 19.76
N ARG A 93 0.20 -13.68 20.60
CA ARG A 93 0.98 -14.92 20.68
C ARG A 93 0.32 -16.00 19.85
N TYR A 94 0.98 -16.40 18.77
CA TYR A 94 0.56 -17.53 17.94
C TYR A 94 1.26 -18.81 18.43
N ARG A 95 0.54 -19.93 18.48
CA ARG A 95 1.17 -21.24 18.75
C ARG A 95 2.03 -21.61 17.55
N MET A 96 3.28 -21.97 17.78
CA MET A 96 4.03 -22.76 16.82
C MET A 96 3.55 -24.21 16.99
N ASN A 97 2.86 -24.71 15.97
CA ASN A 97 2.57 -26.14 15.86
C ASN A 97 3.83 -26.87 15.43
#